data_AF-A0A959DFQ4-F1
#
_entry.id   AF-A0A959DFQ4-F1
#
_cell.length_a   1.000
_cell.length_b   1.000
_cell.length_c   1.000
_cell.angle_alpha   90.00
_cell.angle_beta   90.00
_cell.angle_gamma   90.00
#
_symmetry.space_group_name_H-M   'P 1'
#
loop_
_entity.id
_entity.type
_entity.pdbx_description
1 polymer ?
#
loop_
_entity_poly.entity_id
_entity_poly.type
_entity_poly.pdbx_seq_one_letter_code
_entity_poly.pdbx_strand_id
1 'polypeptide(L)'
;MHKLVLCLSLFWLATALSGQNTPILWQDAGAPATFGVERVIVPKQYRVLKLHTAAMLQHLDGAPDESVANARTSGYILELPRPDGRMERFRFCESPVMAPGLAQRFPQIKTYLGKGVDNPTALLRLDYTPHGFHAMVLAGEDTYFIDPYYHLLNDGFYLSYFKRDFQTSEVFDCEVEGLQEPQGQVEGGVNGVGEELRTYRLAMACTGEYAQFHGGTVEQALAAMVTTMNRINGIYERDFSVRMELVDSNHLIVFTNPSTDPYSGGNSLGQNQNVVDQYIGTANYDVGHLVDTGGGGVANLRAICDPQNKARGYTGLNSPIGDPFDIDYVAHEMGHQFGGNHTFNGTQGSCSGGNRNGPTAFEPGSGVTIMAYAGICGGDNIASNSIDHFHNGSLDEMTPYIVSGGASGCAQRDTTGNTPPLVEAGPNGQI
;
A
#
# COMPACT_ATOMS: atom_id res chain seq x y z
N MET A 1 38.90 50.46 -60.01
CA MET A 1 38.46 51.06 -58.73
C MET A 1 36.97 50.83 -58.58
N HIS A 2 36.52 49.81 -57.85
CA HIS A 2 35.16 49.76 -57.27
C HIS A 2 35.25 48.90 -56.00
N LYS A 3 35.08 49.53 -54.83
CA LYS A 3 35.06 48.86 -53.52
C LYS A 3 33.60 48.57 -53.17
N LEU A 4 33.29 47.30 -52.96
CA LEU A 4 32.04 46.80 -52.40
C LEU A 4 32.09 46.94 -50.88
N VAL A 5 31.13 47.63 -50.26
CA VAL A 5 30.98 47.70 -48.80
C VAL A 5 29.77 46.86 -48.41
N LEU A 6 30.00 45.83 -47.60
CA LEU A 6 28.99 44.92 -47.08
C LEU A 6 28.62 45.36 -45.65
N CYS A 7 27.38 45.80 -45.44
CA CYS A 7 26.84 46.09 -44.10
C CYS A 7 26.27 44.81 -43.48
N LEU A 8 26.91 44.31 -42.41
CA LEU A 8 26.33 43.29 -41.52
C LEU A 8 25.50 43.99 -40.43
N SER A 9 24.20 43.75 -40.40
CA SER A 9 23.32 44.09 -39.27
C SER A 9 23.30 42.93 -38.26
N LEU A 10 23.86 43.13 -37.06
CA LEU A 10 23.70 42.21 -35.93
C LEU A 10 22.32 42.41 -35.30
N PHE A 11 21.46 41.39 -35.38
CA PHE A 11 20.28 41.26 -34.52
C PHE A 11 20.70 40.64 -33.19
N TRP A 12 20.58 41.39 -32.09
CA TRP A 12 20.68 40.85 -30.74
C TRP A 12 19.33 40.24 -30.35
N LEU A 13 19.27 38.91 -30.30
CA LEU A 13 18.14 38.19 -29.71
C LEU A 13 18.35 38.15 -28.19
N ALA A 14 17.64 39.00 -27.46
CA ALA A 14 17.60 38.93 -26.00
C ALA A 14 16.75 37.74 -25.58
N THR A 15 17.38 36.65 -25.16
CA THR A 15 16.70 35.55 -24.47
C THR A 15 16.33 36.01 -23.06
N ALA A 16 15.05 36.27 -22.84
CA ALA A 16 14.52 36.44 -21.50
C ALA A 16 14.54 35.07 -20.79
N LEU A 17 15.53 34.87 -19.91
CA LEU A 17 15.50 33.82 -18.90
C LEU A 17 14.43 34.17 -17.87
N SER A 18 13.19 33.78 -18.11
CA SER A 18 12.20 33.68 -17.05
C SER A 18 12.59 32.51 -16.15
N GLY A 19 13.22 32.79 -15.01
CA GLY A 19 13.32 31.82 -13.93
C GLY A 19 11.89 31.44 -13.51
N GLN A 20 11.46 30.21 -13.83
CA GLN A 20 10.25 29.67 -13.25
C GLN A 20 10.52 29.51 -11.75
N ASN A 21 9.96 30.40 -10.93
CA ASN A 21 9.83 30.13 -9.51
C ASN A 21 8.96 28.87 -9.41
N THR A 22 9.54 27.73 -9.02
CA THR A 22 8.77 26.54 -8.70
C THR A 22 7.78 26.93 -7.59
N PRO A 23 6.46 26.77 -7.81
CA PRO A 23 5.48 27.14 -6.82
C PRO A 23 5.72 26.34 -5.54
N ILE A 24 5.61 27.00 -4.39
CA ILE A 24 5.62 26.34 -3.09
C ILE A 24 4.37 25.45 -3.03
N LEU A 25 4.58 24.12 -2.96
CA LEU A 25 3.47 23.16 -2.99
C LEU A 25 2.72 23.10 -1.66
N TRP A 26 3.44 23.21 -0.54
CA TRP A 26 2.90 23.00 0.81
C TRP A 26 3.05 24.25 1.66
N GLN A 27 1.99 24.59 2.40
CA GLN A 27 2.00 25.66 3.38
C GLN A 27 1.45 25.18 4.72
N ASP A 28 2.12 25.52 5.83
CA ASP A 28 1.56 25.30 7.17
C ASP A 28 0.24 26.03 7.35
N ALA A 29 -0.72 25.35 7.97
CA ALA A 29 -2.04 25.89 8.23
C ALA A 29 -2.53 25.56 9.65
N GLY A 30 -3.53 26.30 10.11
CA GLY A 30 -4.34 25.89 11.25
C GLY A 30 -5.40 24.88 10.83
N ALA A 31 -6.13 24.32 11.79
CA ALA A 31 -7.28 23.47 11.51
C ALA A 31 -8.30 24.22 10.62
N PRO A 32 -8.79 23.59 9.52
CA PRO A 32 -9.83 24.18 8.68
C PRO A 32 -11.15 24.35 9.44
N ALA A 33 -12.07 25.10 8.84
CA ALA A 33 -13.43 25.23 9.37
C ALA A 33 -14.13 23.87 9.39
N THR A 34 -14.93 23.60 10.42
CA THR A 34 -15.72 22.38 10.51
C THR A 34 -16.89 22.41 9.52
N PHE A 35 -16.92 21.47 8.58
CA PHE A 35 -17.97 21.36 7.56
C PHE A 35 -19.12 20.43 7.96
N GLY A 36 -19.28 20.12 9.26
CA GLY A 36 -20.25 19.11 9.71
C GLY A 36 -19.89 17.67 9.28
N VAL A 37 -18.67 17.48 8.77
CA VAL A 37 -18.09 16.16 8.45
C VAL A 37 -17.20 15.74 9.60
N GLU A 38 -17.43 14.51 10.08
CA GLU A 38 -16.60 13.92 11.13
C GLU A 38 -15.23 13.57 10.57
N ARG A 39 -14.18 13.89 11.34
CA ARG A 39 -12.83 13.50 11.00
C ARG A 39 -12.58 12.08 11.49
N VAL A 40 -12.29 11.18 10.56
CA VAL A 40 -12.03 9.75 10.85
C VAL A 40 -10.56 9.51 11.23
N ILE A 41 -9.62 10.17 10.52
CA ILE A 41 -8.18 10.07 10.83
C ILE A 41 -7.84 11.06 11.94
N VAL A 42 -7.59 10.56 13.15
CA VAL A 42 -7.35 11.37 14.35
C VAL A 42 -6.04 10.98 15.06
N PRO A 43 -4.87 11.36 14.51
CA PRO A 43 -3.59 11.13 15.17
C PRO A 43 -3.46 11.98 16.44
N LYS A 44 -2.70 11.49 17.42
CA LYS A 44 -2.37 12.21 18.67
C LYS A 44 -1.48 13.42 18.42
N GLN A 45 -0.57 13.32 17.46
CA GLN A 45 0.33 14.38 17.01
C GLN A 45 0.31 14.45 15.49
N TYR A 46 0.21 15.65 14.94
CA TYR A 46 0.16 15.88 13.50
C TYR A 46 0.46 17.34 13.16
N ARG A 47 0.85 17.56 11.90
CA ARG A 47 1.03 18.86 11.28
C ARG A 47 -0.10 19.10 10.27
N VAL A 48 -0.74 20.26 10.32
CA VAL A 48 -1.82 20.64 9.38
C VAL A 48 -1.23 21.46 8.24
N LEU A 49 -1.57 21.08 7.01
CA LEU A 49 -0.97 21.61 5.80
C LEU A 49 -2.05 21.99 4.80
N LYS A 50 -1.77 22.99 3.98
CA LYS A 50 -2.55 23.34 2.80
C LYS A 50 -1.73 23.09 1.54
N LEU A 51 -2.32 22.36 0.60
CA LEU A 51 -1.71 22.03 -0.68
C LEU A 51 -2.10 23.04 -1.76
N HIS A 52 -1.12 23.44 -2.58
CA HIS A 52 -1.40 24.12 -3.84
C HIS A 52 -1.78 23.09 -4.91
N THR A 53 -3.04 22.63 -4.89
CA THR A 53 -3.54 21.49 -5.68
C THR A 53 -3.20 21.55 -7.18
N ALA A 54 -3.45 22.69 -7.84
CA ALA A 54 -3.18 22.81 -9.27
C ALA A 54 -1.70 22.64 -9.64
N ALA A 55 -0.80 23.12 -8.77
CA ALA A 55 0.64 23.02 -8.96
C ALA A 55 1.12 21.58 -8.68
N MET A 56 0.55 20.93 -7.66
CA MET A 56 0.84 19.53 -7.38
C MET A 56 0.43 18.64 -8.55
N LEU A 57 -0.81 18.78 -9.06
CA LEU A 57 -1.30 18.02 -10.20
C LEU A 57 -0.42 18.21 -11.44
N GLN A 58 -0.04 19.45 -11.75
CA GLN A 58 0.87 19.73 -12.86
C GLN A 58 2.24 19.05 -12.68
N HIS A 59 2.75 19.01 -11.45
CA HIS A 59 4.04 18.39 -11.14
C HIS A 59 3.99 16.86 -11.25
N LEU A 60 2.88 16.26 -10.80
CA LEU A 60 2.64 14.83 -10.88
C LEU A 60 2.41 14.33 -12.31
N ASP A 61 1.70 15.09 -13.15
CA ASP A 61 1.36 14.68 -14.52
C ASP A 61 2.58 14.60 -15.46
N GLY A 62 3.66 15.30 -15.13
CA GLY A 62 4.91 15.24 -15.89
C GLY A 62 5.79 14.02 -15.60
N ALA A 63 5.52 13.29 -14.52
CA ALA A 63 6.39 12.20 -14.09
C ALA A 63 6.43 11.06 -15.12
N PRO A 64 7.61 10.46 -15.38
CA PRO A 64 7.71 9.35 -16.29
C PRO A 64 7.09 8.09 -15.68
N ASP A 65 6.60 7.20 -16.53
CA ASP A 65 6.34 5.81 -16.17
C ASP A 65 7.62 5.13 -15.65
N GLU A 66 7.48 4.29 -14.62
CA GLU A 66 8.62 3.61 -13.99
C GLU A 66 9.44 2.72 -14.94
N SER A 67 8.83 2.21 -16.01
CA SER A 67 9.51 1.43 -17.06
C SER A 67 10.44 2.31 -17.92
N VAL A 68 10.18 3.61 -17.99
CA VAL A 68 11.01 4.59 -18.70
C VAL A 68 12.11 5.12 -17.78
N ALA A 69 11.76 5.49 -16.55
CA ALA A 69 12.72 5.92 -15.53
C ALA A 69 12.21 5.61 -14.12
N ASN A 70 12.87 4.68 -13.44
CA ASN A 70 12.52 4.33 -12.07
C ASN A 70 12.84 5.48 -11.08
N ALA A 71 12.30 5.38 -9.86
CA ALA A 71 12.45 6.42 -8.85
C ALA A 71 13.89 6.67 -8.38
N ARG A 72 14.87 5.80 -8.68
CA ARG A 72 16.29 6.07 -8.35
C ARG A 72 16.94 6.99 -9.38
N THR A 73 16.51 6.95 -10.63
CA THR A 73 17.10 7.71 -11.75
C THR A 73 16.21 8.84 -12.26
N SER A 74 14.95 8.87 -11.88
CA SER A 74 14.00 9.93 -12.27
C SER A 74 14.54 11.33 -11.98
N GLY A 75 14.40 12.21 -12.95
CA GLY A 75 14.73 13.64 -12.84
C GLY A 75 13.70 14.44 -12.04
N TYR A 76 12.52 13.88 -11.78
CA TYR A 76 11.44 14.54 -11.06
C TYR A 76 11.64 14.41 -9.56
N ILE A 77 11.62 15.53 -8.86
CA ILE A 77 11.78 15.61 -7.41
C ILE A 77 10.54 16.25 -6.80
N LEU A 78 9.97 15.61 -5.78
CA LEU A 78 8.89 16.13 -4.96
C LEU A 78 9.41 16.39 -3.55
N GLU A 79 8.95 17.47 -2.93
CA GLU A 79 9.25 17.81 -1.54
C GLU A 79 7.99 17.60 -0.69
N LEU A 80 8.11 16.80 0.38
CA LEU A 80 7.01 16.44 1.27
C LEU A 80 7.22 16.99 2.68
N PRO A 81 6.16 17.51 3.32
CA PRO A 81 6.21 17.99 4.69
C PRO A 81 6.20 16.82 5.67
N ARG A 82 7.23 16.77 6.52
CA ARG A 82 7.29 15.83 7.63
C ARG A 82 6.46 16.32 8.83
N PRO A 83 6.04 15.41 9.72
CA PRO A 83 5.29 15.77 10.92
C PRO A 83 6.12 16.61 11.91
N ASP A 84 7.44 16.47 11.90
CA ASP A 84 8.38 17.19 12.77
C ASP A 84 8.70 18.62 12.30
N GLY A 85 7.99 19.12 11.28
CA GLY A 85 8.17 20.46 10.73
C GLY A 85 9.23 20.56 9.63
N ARG A 86 10.02 19.51 9.38
CA ARG A 86 10.97 19.48 8.26
C ARG A 86 10.27 19.24 6.93
N MET A 87 11.04 19.38 5.86
CA MET A 87 10.68 18.96 4.51
C MET A 87 11.65 17.85 4.09
N GLU A 88 11.19 16.90 3.27
CA GLU A 88 12.01 15.80 2.77
C GLU A 88 11.79 15.61 1.26
N ARG A 89 12.89 15.44 0.52
CA ARG A 89 12.86 15.34 -0.95
C ARG A 89 12.92 13.91 -1.43
N PHE A 90 12.12 13.62 -2.46
CA PHE A 90 12.02 12.32 -3.09
C PHE A 90 12.11 12.44 -4.60
N ARG A 91 12.91 11.58 -5.22
CA ARG A 91 12.76 11.30 -6.66
C ARG A 91 11.56 10.39 -6.85
N PHE A 92 10.76 10.60 -7.88
CA PHE A 92 9.55 9.80 -8.09
C PHE A 92 9.24 9.55 -9.56
N CYS A 93 8.45 8.51 -9.80
CA CYS A 93 7.92 8.11 -11.12
C CYS A 93 6.50 7.55 -10.96
N GLU A 94 5.72 7.59 -12.03
CA GLU A 94 4.40 6.95 -12.06
C GLU A 94 4.57 5.44 -11.94
N SER A 95 3.77 4.83 -11.08
CA SER A 95 3.77 3.39 -10.82
C SER A 95 2.33 2.93 -10.64
N PRO A 96 1.63 2.61 -11.74
CA PRO A 96 0.23 2.24 -11.71
C PRO A 96 -0.03 1.02 -10.84
N VAL A 97 -1.12 1.06 -10.05
CA VAL A 97 -1.66 -0.11 -9.34
C VAL A 97 -2.93 -0.66 -10.00
N MET A 98 -3.34 -0.06 -11.11
CA MET A 98 -4.46 -0.50 -11.94
C MET A 98 -3.93 -0.94 -13.29
N ALA A 99 -4.45 -2.05 -13.79
CA ALA A 99 -4.19 -2.50 -15.14
C ALA A 99 -4.57 -1.40 -16.17
N PRO A 100 -3.92 -1.35 -17.35
CA PRO A 100 -4.02 -0.21 -18.26
C PRO A 100 -5.45 0.16 -18.68
N GLY A 101 -6.32 -0.82 -18.87
CA GLY A 101 -7.72 -0.60 -19.25
C GLY A 101 -8.54 0.00 -18.12
N LEU A 102 -8.29 -0.42 -16.87
CA LEU A 102 -8.92 0.19 -15.70
C LEU A 102 -8.42 1.62 -15.48
N ALA A 103 -7.10 1.85 -15.59
CA ALA A 103 -6.50 3.18 -15.47
C ALA A 103 -7.03 4.15 -16.55
N GLN A 104 -7.22 3.69 -17.79
CA GLN A 104 -7.85 4.50 -18.84
C GLN A 104 -9.31 4.88 -18.52
N ARG A 105 -10.03 4.01 -17.80
CA ARG A 105 -11.43 4.25 -17.40
C ARG A 105 -11.54 5.22 -16.24
N PHE A 106 -10.52 5.28 -15.37
CA PHE A 106 -10.45 6.16 -14.21
C PHE A 106 -9.13 6.97 -14.20
N PRO A 107 -8.87 7.83 -15.21
CA PRO A 107 -7.58 8.51 -15.38
C PRO A 107 -7.22 9.53 -14.30
N GLN A 108 -8.19 9.88 -13.45
CA GLN A 108 -8.05 10.77 -12.30
C GLN A 108 -7.48 10.07 -11.06
N ILE A 109 -7.34 8.75 -11.08
CA ILE A 109 -6.72 7.96 -10.03
C ILE A 109 -5.30 7.61 -10.50
N LYS A 110 -4.29 8.26 -9.94
CA LYS A 110 -2.88 8.02 -10.29
C LYS A 110 -2.04 7.69 -9.06
N THR A 111 -1.10 6.77 -9.23
CA THR A 111 -0.20 6.28 -8.18
C THR A 111 1.25 6.42 -8.62
N TYR A 112 2.13 6.68 -7.66
CA TYR A 112 3.54 6.92 -7.90
C TYR A 112 4.37 6.25 -6.81
N LEU A 113 5.59 5.86 -7.18
CA LEU A 113 6.60 5.38 -6.26
C LEU A 113 7.77 6.37 -6.21
N GLY A 114 8.43 6.47 -5.06
CA GLY A 114 9.53 7.39 -4.87
C GLY A 114 10.66 6.85 -4.01
N LYS A 115 11.82 7.51 -4.13
CA LYS A 115 13.04 7.22 -3.38
C LYS A 115 13.60 8.49 -2.74
N GLY A 116 13.92 8.41 -1.46
CA GLY A 116 14.46 9.56 -0.73
C GLY A 116 15.78 10.06 -1.29
N VAL A 117 15.90 11.37 -1.45
CA VAL A 117 17.13 12.08 -1.85
C VAL A 117 17.96 12.41 -0.61
N ASP A 118 17.28 12.88 0.44
CA ASP A 118 17.92 13.27 1.70
C ASP A 118 18.18 12.04 2.59
N ASN A 119 17.25 11.09 2.60
CA ASN A 119 17.42 9.77 3.20
C ASN A 119 17.31 8.66 2.14
N PRO A 120 18.45 8.10 1.66
CA PRO A 120 18.44 7.04 0.66
C PRO A 120 17.82 5.71 1.13
N THR A 121 17.48 5.53 2.41
CA THR A 121 16.74 4.33 2.86
C THR A 121 15.24 4.51 2.71
N ALA A 122 14.74 5.75 2.73
CA ALA A 122 13.31 6.04 2.65
C ALA A 122 12.71 5.60 1.30
N LEU A 123 11.50 5.04 1.36
CA LEU A 123 10.67 4.67 0.21
C LEU A 123 9.37 5.46 0.29
N LEU A 124 8.90 5.95 -0.83
CA LEU A 124 7.66 6.73 -0.93
C LEU A 124 6.65 5.98 -1.78
N ARG A 125 5.42 5.89 -1.29
CA ARG A 125 4.21 5.63 -2.07
C ARG A 125 3.34 6.86 -1.98
N LEU A 126 2.89 7.38 -3.11
CA LEU A 126 1.94 8.48 -3.12
C LEU A 126 0.89 8.27 -4.20
N ASP A 127 -0.26 8.88 -4.00
CA ASP A 127 -1.34 8.88 -4.97
C ASP A 127 -2.09 10.20 -4.96
N TYR A 128 -2.67 10.51 -6.12
CA TYR A 128 -3.67 11.55 -6.22
C TYR A 128 -4.92 10.94 -6.84
N THR A 129 -6.01 10.98 -6.08
CA THR A 129 -7.29 10.39 -6.45
C THR A 129 -8.41 11.42 -6.24
N PRO A 130 -9.68 11.10 -6.55
CA PRO A 130 -10.81 11.94 -6.18
C PRO A 130 -10.89 12.26 -4.67
N HIS A 131 -10.31 11.42 -3.81
CA HIS A 131 -10.22 11.65 -2.36
C HIS A 131 -9.10 12.63 -1.98
N GLY A 132 -8.20 12.96 -2.90
CA GLY A 132 -7.12 13.92 -2.71
C GLY A 132 -5.73 13.29 -2.82
N PHE A 133 -4.75 13.98 -2.25
CA PHE A 133 -3.37 13.52 -2.18
C PHE A 133 -3.16 12.64 -0.94
N HIS A 134 -2.57 11.47 -1.14
CA HIS A 134 -2.09 10.61 -0.06
C HIS A 134 -0.60 10.32 -0.24
N ALA A 135 0.13 10.18 0.86
CA ALA A 135 1.50 9.66 0.84
C ALA A 135 1.78 8.78 2.06
N MET A 136 2.56 7.73 1.83
CA MET A 136 3.19 6.90 2.84
C MET A 136 4.70 6.89 2.59
N VAL A 137 5.47 7.33 3.59
CA VAL A 137 6.93 7.26 3.55
C VAL A 137 7.40 6.21 4.54
N LEU A 138 7.93 5.10 4.03
CA LEU A 138 8.54 4.04 4.82
C LEU A 138 9.96 4.48 5.18
N ALA A 139 10.22 4.69 6.46
CA ALA A 139 11.50 5.21 6.96
C ALA A 139 11.93 4.56 8.30
N GLY A 140 11.57 3.29 8.50
CA GLY A 140 11.80 2.59 9.77
C GLY A 140 10.91 3.16 10.87
N GLU A 141 11.48 3.47 12.04
CA GLU A 141 10.72 4.03 13.19
C GLU A 141 10.07 5.40 12.91
N ASP A 142 10.47 6.06 11.83
CA ASP A 142 10.00 7.37 11.38
C ASP A 142 9.01 7.29 10.20
N THR A 143 8.40 6.12 9.95
CA THR A 143 7.33 6.00 8.94
C THR A 143 6.22 7.02 9.22
N TYR A 144 5.84 7.78 8.18
CA TYR A 144 4.84 8.84 8.28
C TYR A 144 3.90 8.86 7.08
N PHE A 145 2.74 9.46 7.30
CA PHE A 145 1.66 9.57 6.34
C PHE A 145 1.30 11.03 6.08
N ILE A 146 0.80 11.30 4.88
CA ILE A 146 0.11 12.54 4.54
C ILE A 146 -1.26 12.15 4.01
N ASP A 147 -2.33 12.56 4.69
CA ASP A 147 -3.71 12.23 4.29
C ASP A 147 -4.63 13.46 4.32
N PRO A 148 -5.73 13.47 3.55
CA PRO A 148 -6.73 14.52 3.61
C PRO A 148 -7.22 14.78 5.03
N TYR A 149 -7.43 16.05 5.38
CA TYR A 149 -7.87 16.43 6.72
C TYR A 149 -9.27 15.90 7.03
N TYR A 150 -10.16 15.90 6.03
CA TYR A 150 -11.52 15.40 6.13
C TYR A 150 -11.74 14.26 5.14
N HIS A 151 -12.29 13.16 5.65
CA HIS A 151 -12.73 12.05 4.82
C HIS A 151 -13.82 12.54 3.84
N LEU A 152 -13.67 12.25 2.54
CA LEU A 152 -14.53 12.65 1.42
C LEU A 152 -14.56 14.16 1.08
N LEU A 153 -13.71 14.98 1.70
CA LEU A 153 -13.59 16.39 1.36
C LEU A 153 -12.17 16.73 0.93
N ASN A 154 -11.98 16.86 -0.39
CA ASN A 154 -10.73 17.34 -0.98
C ASN A 154 -10.69 18.89 -0.99
N ASP A 155 -10.73 19.50 0.18
CA ASP A 155 -10.71 20.97 0.38
C ASP A 155 -9.30 21.59 0.35
N GLY A 156 -8.29 20.75 0.07
CA GLY A 156 -6.88 21.12 0.00
C GLY A 156 -6.16 21.12 1.34
N PHE A 157 -6.80 20.70 2.44
CA PHE A 157 -6.16 20.54 3.74
C PHE A 157 -5.75 19.09 4.00
N TYR A 158 -4.57 18.92 4.58
CA TYR A 158 -3.95 17.61 4.83
C TYR A 158 -3.34 17.56 6.22
N LEU A 159 -3.18 16.33 6.72
CA LEU A 159 -2.50 15.97 7.95
C LEU A 159 -1.19 15.27 7.60
N SER A 160 -0.07 15.72 8.15
CA SER A 160 1.18 14.94 8.15
C SER A 160 1.43 14.42 9.57
N TYR A 161 1.52 13.10 9.73
CA TYR A 161 1.64 12.46 11.04
C TYR A 161 2.49 11.19 10.99
N PHE A 162 3.16 10.85 12.09
CA PHE A 162 3.90 9.58 12.18
C PHE A 162 2.93 8.43 12.44
N LYS A 163 3.24 7.23 11.92
CA LYS A 163 2.43 6.02 12.15
C LYS A 163 2.12 5.80 13.64
N ARG A 164 3.14 5.94 14.49
CA ARG A 164 3.05 5.77 15.96
C ARG A 164 2.02 6.69 16.64
N ASP A 165 1.66 7.80 16.00
CA ASP A 165 0.73 8.78 16.55
C ASP A 165 -0.73 8.51 16.17
N PHE A 166 -1.02 7.70 15.15
CA PHE A 166 -2.39 7.34 14.79
C PHE A 166 -2.73 5.95 15.35
N GLN A 167 -3.58 5.92 16.38
CA GLN A 167 -4.04 4.69 17.03
C GLN A 167 -5.56 4.62 16.93
N THR A 168 -6.09 3.47 16.52
CA THR A 168 -7.53 3.19 16.53
C THR A 168 -7.92 2.45 17.80
N SER A 169 -9.17 2.64 18.24
CA SER A 169 -9.80 1.83 19.28
C SER A 169 -10.79 0.82 18.72
N GLU A 170 -10.88 0.71 17.39
CA GLU A 170 -11.74 -0.27 16.74
C GLU A 170 -11.21 -1.68 17.04
N VAL A 171 -12.13 -2.57 17.38
CA VAL A 171 -11.82 -3.95 17.72
C VAL A 171 -11.93 -4.78 16.46
N PHE A 172 -10.84 -5.47 16.12
CA PHE A 172 -10.74 -6.40 15.01
C PHE A 172 -10.58 -7.81 15.54
N ASP A 173 -11.27 -8.76 14.92
CA ASP A 173 -11.09 -10.19 15.18
C ASP A 173 -10.59 -10.85 13.89
N CYS A 174 -9.33 -11.29 13.89
CA CYS A 174 -8.73 -12.01 12.78
C CYS A 174 -8.95 -13.52 12.97
N GLU A 175 -9.37 -14.20 11.92
CA GLU A 175 -9.40 -15.67 11.82
C GLU A 175 -8.65 -16.14 10.56
N VAL A 176 -8.21 -17.39 10.52
CA VAL A 176 -7.55 -17.96 9.33
C VAL A 176 -8.04 -19.37 9.07
N GLU A 177 -8.45 -19.64 7.82
CA GLU A 177 -8.88 -20.97 7.39
C GLU A 177 -7.71 -21.77 6.81
N GLY A 178 -7.60 -23.03 7.23
CA GLY A 178 -6.60 -23.94 6.68
C GLY A 178 -5.20 -23.78 7.26
N LEU A 179 -5.10 -23.41 8.55
CA LEU A 179 -3.85 -23.44 9.31
C LEU A 179 -3.08 -24.75 9.02
N GLN A 180 -1.89 -24.59 8.43
CA GLN A 180 -0.98 -25.69 8.14
C GLN A 180 0.28 -25.52 8.97
N GLU A 181 0.79 -26.64 9.49
CA GLU A 181 2.13 -26.71 10.04
C GLU A 181 3.15 -26.22 8.99
N PRO A 182 4.18 -25.46 9.38
CA PRO A 182 5.23 -25.03 8.47
C PRO A 182 5.81 -26.23 7.73
N GLN A 183 5.93 -26.13 6.41
CA GLN A 183 6.58 -27.18 5.62
C GLN A 183 8.10 -27.11 5.80
N GLY A 184 8.60 -27.80 6.84
CA GLY A 184 10.03 -28.02 7.08
C GLY A 184 10.77 -26.80 7.64
N GLN A 185 11.81 -27.06 8.44
CA GLN A 185 12.78 -26.02 8.81
C GLN A 185 13.54 -25.64 7.55
N VAL A 186 13.50 -24.36 7.19
CA VAL A 186 14.44 -23.82 6.20
C VAL A 186 15.81 -23.76 6.88
N GLU A 187 16.64 -24.79 6.69
CA GLU A 187 18.07 -24.70 7.00
C GLU A 187 18.70 -23.75 5.96
N GLY A 188 18.87 -22.49 6.36
CA GLY A 188 19.48 -21.45 5.54
C GLY A 188 18.59 -20.21 5.50
N GLY A 189 19.09 -19.09 6.01
CA GLY A 189 18.36 -17.82 5.98
C GLY A 189 17.91 -17.47 4.56
N VAL A 190 16.77 -16.80 4.45
CA VAL A 190 16.21 -16.36 3.16
C VAL A 190 17.26 -15.53 2.40
N ASN A 191 17.67 -16.05 1.23
CA ASN A 191 18.40 -15.26 0.24
C ASN A 191 17.47 -14.14 -0.25
N GLY A 192 17.99 -12.93 -0.43
CA GLY A 192 17.18 -11.80 -0.88
C GLY A 192 16.40 -12.12 -2.16
N VAL A 193 15.09 -11.87 -2.16
CA VAL A 193 14.19 -12.11 -3.30
C VAL A 193 14.19 -10.98 -4.34
N GLY A 194 15.05 -9.99 -4.12
CA GLY A 194 15.09 -8.71 -4.81
C GLY A 194 15.30 -8.77 -6.32
N GLU A 195 15.87 -9.86 -6.86
CA GLU A 195 16.26 -9.99 -8.27
C GLU A 195 15.08 -10.00 -9.25
N GLU A 196 13.91 -10.46 -8.77
CA GLU A 196 12.70 -10.58 -9.56
C GLU A 196 11.53 -9.90 -8.83
N LEU A 197 10.91 -8.92 -9.49
CA LEU A 197 9.60 -8.39 -9.11
C LEU A 197 8.52 -9.36 -9.60
N ARG A 198 7.62 -9.77 -8.73
CA ARG A 198 6.49 -10.67 -9.00
C ARG A 198 5.19 -9.88 -8.97
N THR A 199 4.58 -9.67 -10.13
CA THR A 199 3.31 -8.96 -10.27
C THR A 199 2.15 -9.96 -10.35
N TYR A 200 1.17 -9.78 -9.48
CA TYR A 200 -0.07 -10.58 -9.40
C TYR A 200 -1.27 -9.73 -9.80
N ARG A 201 -2.16 -10.28 -10.61
CA ARG A 201 -3.44 -9.66 -10.95
C ARG A 201 -4.43 -9.82 -9.79
N LEU A 202 -4.77 -8.71 -9.15
CA LEU A 202 -5.70 -8.64 -8.02
C LEU A 202 -7.11 -8.32 -8.51
N ALA A 203 -8.08 -9.12 -8.09
CA ALA A 203 -9.49 -8.82 -8.16
C ALA A 203 -10.00 -8.45 -6.76
N MET A 204 -9.95 -7.16 -6.43
CA MET A 204 -10.42 -6.65 -5.14
C MET A 204 -11.90 -6.27 -5.26
N ALA A 205 -12.76 -6.94 -4.52
CA ALA A 205 -14.19 -6.64 -4.46
C ALA A 205 -14.50 -5.72 -3.27
N CYS A 206 -15.58 -4.96 -3.33
CA CYS A 206 -16.10 -4.24 -2.16
C CYS A 206 -17.60 -4.41 -2.01
N THR A 207 -18.09 -4.46 -0.77
CA THR A 207 -19.54 -4.44 -0.49
C THR A 207 -20.13 -3.06 -0.74
N GLY A 208 -21.46 -2.99 -0.79
CA GLY A 208 -22.20 -1.74 -0.90
C GLY A 208 -21.94 -0.79 0.27
N GLU A 209 -21.74 -1.31 1.48
CA GLU A 209 -21.47 -0.51 2.67
C GLU A 209 -20.09 0.15 2.59
N TYR A 210 -19.06 -0.58 2.14
CA TYR A 210 -17.74 -0.01 1.89
C TYR A 210 -17.80 1.08 0.84
N ALA A 211 -18.51 0.83 -0.27
CA ALA A 211 -18.66 1.84 -1.29
C ALA A 211 -19.38 3.09 -0.76
N GLN A 212 -20.44 2.93 0.05
CA GLN A 212 -21.15 4.04 0.68
C GLN A 212 -20.27 4.84 1.63
N PHE A 213 -19.48 4.17 2.47
CA PHE A 213 -18.51 4.82 3.36
C PHE A 213 -17.56 5.71 2.56
N HIS A 214 -17.09 5.22 1.40
CA HIS A 214 -16.15 5.94 0.54
C HIS A 214 -16.81 6.91 -0.46
N GLY A 215 -18.10 7.22 -0.37
CA GLY A 215 -18.77 8.24 -1.20
C GLY A 215 -19.82 7.71 -2.18
N GLY A 216 -20.09 6.41 -2.16
CA GLY A 216 -21.26 5.76 -2.78
C GLY A 216 -21.18 5.50 -4.27
N THR A 217 -20.04 5.75 -4.92
CA THR A 217 -19.84 5.48 -6.36
C THR A 217 -18.70 4.51 -6.59
N VAL A 218 -18.72 3.86 -7.76
CA VAL A 218 -17.64 2.96 -8.18
C VAL A 218 -16.30 3.67 -8.19
N GLU A 219 -16.27 4.90 -8.70
CA GLU A 219 -15.05 5.73 -8.77
C GLU A 219 -14.46 5.99 -7.38
N GLN A 220 -15.31 6.36 -6.42
CA GLN A 220 -14.85 6.77 -5.09
C GLN A 220 -14.41 5.58 -4.24
N ALA A 221 -15.14 4.46 -4.33
CA ALA A 221 -14.72 3.21 -3.70
C ALA A 221 -13.41 2.68 -4.29
N LEU A 222 -13.27 2.73 -5.63
CA LEU A 222 -12.05 2.31 -6.31
C LEU A 222 -10.87 3.22 -5.96
N ALA A 223 -11.09 4.52 -5.76
CA ALA A 223 -10.05 5.46 -5.30
C ALA A 223 -9.46 5.04 -3.94
N ALA A 224 -10.31 4.68 -2.98
CA ALA A 224 -9.88 4.19 -1.67
C ALA A 224 -9.12 2.86 -1.78
N MET A 225 -9.65 1.89 -2.54
CA MET A 225 -8.99 0.61 -2.78
C MET A 225 -7.60 0.78 -3.42
N VAL A 226 -7.45 1.75 -4.34
CA VAL A 226 -6.17 2.09 -4.95
C VAL A 226 -5.20 2.69 -3.93
N THR A 227 -5.64 3.61 -3.07
CA THR A 227 -4.79 4.14 -1.98
C THR A 227 -4.32 3.03 -1.04
N THR A 228 -5.23 2.12 -0.63
CA THR A 228 -4.89 0.93 0.17
C THR A 228 -3.83 0.08 -0.52
N MET A 229 -4.06 -0.29 -1.79
CA MET A 229 -3.12 -1.16 -2.53
C MET A 229 -1.78 -0.48 -2.82
N ASN A 230 -1.76 0.83 -3.04
CA ASN A 230 -0.53 1.59 -3.22
C ASN A 230 0.36 1.51 -1.97
N ARG A 231 -0.25 1.61 -0.77
CA ARG A 231 0.44 1.44 0.51
C ARG A 231 0.93 0.01 0.71
N ILE A 232 0.06 -0.98 0.51
CA ILE A 232 0.40 -2.40 0.66
C ILE A 232 1.53 -2.80 -0.29
N ASN A 233 1.47 -2.40 -1.55
CA ASN A 233 2.56 -2.63 -2.51
C ASN A 233 3.88 -1.99 -2.06
N GLY A 234 3.87 -0.89 -1.29
CA GLY A 234 5.09 -0.35 -0.68
C GLY A 234 5.80 -1.32 0.26
N ILE A 235 5.03 -2.07 1.06
CA ILE A 235 5.53 -3.05 2.02
C ILE A 235 5.89 -4.36 1.32
N TYR A 236 4.99 -4.87 0.48
CA TYR A 236 5.18 -6.15 -0.22
C TYR A 236 6.32 -6.11 -1.23
N GLU A 237 6.55 -4.99 -1.92
CA GLU A 237 7.74 -4.87 -2.77
C GLU A 237 9.03 -4.81 -1.97
N ARG A 238 9.02 -4.13 -0.82
CA ARG A 238 10.18 -4.02 0.07
C ARG A 238 10.59 -5.38 0.63
N ASP A 239 9.61 -6.16 1.11
CA ASP A 239 9.89 -7.39 1.87
C ASP A 239 9.91 -8.65 1.00
N PHE A 240 9.08 -8.70 -0.05
CA PHE A 240 8.89 -9.90 -0.87
C PHE A 240 9.18 -9.70 -2.37
N SER A 241 9.44 -8.47 -2.82
CA SER A 241 9.45 -8.12 -4.24
C SER A 241 8.15 -8.56 -4.95
N VAL A 242 7.02 -8.31 -4.28
CA VAL A 242 5.67 -8.62 -4.76
C VAL A 242 4.91 -7.33 -5.02
N ARG A 243 4.25 -7.27 -6.18
CA ARG A 243 3.30 -6.22 -6.56
C ARG A 243 1.95 -6.84 -6.87
N MET A 244 0.88 -6.17 -6.46
CA MET A 244 -0.49 -6.51 -6.83
C MET A 244 -1.09 -5.39 -7.67
N GLU A 245 -1.64 -5.75 -8.82
CA GLU A 245 -2.25 -4.83 -9.78
C GLU A 245 -3.75 -5.17 -9.96
N LEU A 246 -4.62 -4.18 -9.77
CA LEU A 246 -6.06 -4.35 -9.97
C LEU A 246 -6.38 -4.66 -11.43
N VAL A 247 -7.14 -5.73 -11.68
CA VAL A 247 -7.51 -6.18 -13.02
C VAL A 247 -8.33 -5.15 -13.80
N ASP A 248 -8.26 -5.18 -15.14
CA ASP A 248 -8.99 -4.26 -16.04
C ASP A 248 -10.50 -4.17 -15.72
N SER A 249 -11.10 -5.30 -15.33
CA SER A 249 -12.51 -5.43 -15.02
C SER A 249 -12.86 -5.24 -13.54
N ASN A 250 -11.96 -4.74 -12.69
CA ASN A 250 -12.19 -4.66 -11.24
C ASN A 250 -13.42 -3.81 -10.88
N HIS A 251 -13.74 -2.81 -11.70
CA HIS A 251 -14.94 -1.97 -11.55
C HIS A 251 -16.27 -2.76 -11.59
N LEU A 252 -16.28 -4.01 -12.05
CA LEU A 252 -17.48 -4.87 -12.06
C LEU A 252 -17.80 -5.49 -10.69
N ILE A 253 -16.83 -5.56 -9.80
CA ILE A 253 -16.96 -6.13 -8.44
C ILE A 253 -16.89 -5.06 -7.34
N VAL A 254 -17.10 -3.80 -7.73
CA VAL A 254 -17.29 -2.66 -6.83
C VAL A 254 -18.79 -2.43 -6.69
N PHE A 255 -19.40 -3.03 -5.66
CA PHE A 255 -20.84 -2.92 -5.45
C PHE A 255 -21.16 -1.64 -4.67
N THR A 256 -22.17 -0.89 -5.11
CA THR A 256 -22.50 0.44 -4.55
C THR A 256 -23.79 0.47 -3.74
N ASN A 257 -24.53 -0.64 -3.72
CA ASN A 257 -25.81 -0.73 -3.04
C ASN A 257 -25.85 -1.95 -2.11
N PRO A 258 -25.81 -1.73 -0.78
CA PRO A 258 -25.92 -2.77 0.25
C PRO A 258 -27.10 -3.73 0.05
N SER A 259 -28.23 -3.23 -0.47
CA SER A 259 -29.44 -4.05 -0.59
C SER A 259 -29.39 -5.04 -1.77
N THR A 260 -28.42 -4.90 -2.67
CA THR A 260 -28.34 -5.68 -3.91
C THR A 260 -26.96 -6.28 -4.17
N ASP A 261 -25.98 -5.99 -3.31
CA ASP A 261 -24.69 -6.63 -3.45
C ASP A 261 -24.80 -8.15 -3.12
N PRO A 262 -23.84 -8.98 -3.58
CA PRO A 262 -23.95 -10.43 -3.47
C PRO A 262 -23.45 -10.98 -2.12
N TYR A 263 -23.17 -10.12 -1.12
CA TYR A 263 -22.60 -10.52 0.16
C TYR A 263 -23.66 -10.48 1.27
N SER A 264 -23.64 -11.49 2.14
CA SER A 264 -24.61 -11.57 3.25
C SER A 264 -24.08 -11.04 4.58
N GLY A 265 -22.85 -10.53 4.61
CA GLY A 265 -22.10 -10.16 5.81
C GLY A 265 -21.47 -11.36 6.54
N GLY A 266 -20.47 -11.09 7.39
CA GLY A 266 -19.69 -12.12 8.12
C GLY A 266 -18.65 -12.82 7.24
N ASN A 267 -18.28 -14.08 7.58
CA ASN A 267 -17.33 -14.88 6.78
C ASN A 267 -17.86 -15.07 5.35
N SER A 268 -17.35 -14.23 4.46
CA SER A 268 -17.78 -14.12 3.06
C SER A 268 -16.78 -14.77 2.12
N LEU A 269 -15.87 -15.64 2.60
CA LEU A 269 -14.82 -16.24 1.78
C LEU A 269 -15.35 -16.99 0.55
N GLY A 270 -16.29 -17.91 0.79
CA GLY A 270 -16.91 -18.68 -0.29
C GLY A 270 -17.76 -17.81 -1.23
N GLN A 271 -18.41 -16.78 -0.69
CA GLN A 271 -19.16 -15.81 -1.50
C GLN A 271 -18.21 -15.02 -2.40
N ASN A 272 -17.10 -14.53 -1.85
CA ASN A 272 -16.12 -13.76 -2.62
C ASN A 272 -15.51 -14.59 -3.74
N GLN A 273 -15.14 -15.85 -3.47
CA GLN A 273 -14.69 -16.77 -4.52
C GLN A 273 -15.69 -16.86 -5.67
N ASN A 274 -16.96 -17.14 -5.37
CA ASN A 274 -18.01 -17.27 -6.38
C ASN A 274 -18.26 -15.96 -7.15
N VAL A 275 -18.28 -14.82 -6.44
CA VAL A 275 -18.50 -13.50 -7.04
C VAL A 275 -17.37 -13.14 -7.98
N VAL A 276 -16.11 -13.23 -7.53
CA VAL A 276 -14.96 -12.90 -8.37
C VAL A 276 -14.89 -13.83 -9.59
N ASP A 277 -15.12 -15.15 -9.41
CA ASP A 277 -15.19 -16.09 -10.53
C ASP A 277 -16.30 -15.77 -11.52
N GLN A 278 -17.47 -15.33 -11.05
CA GLN A 278 -18.61 -14.99 -11.90
C GLN A 278 -18.37 -13.72 -12.72
N TYR A 279 -17.86 -12.65 -12.10
CA TYR A 279 -17.78 -11.33 -12.73
C TYR A 279 -16.45 -11.07 -13.43
N ILE A 280 -15.34 -11.62 -12.92
CA ILE A 280 -14.00 -11.43 -13.48
C ILE A 280 -13.58 -12.66 -14.31
N GLY A 281 -13.96 -13.86 -13.87
CA GLY A 281 -13.57 -15.12 -14.51
C GLY A 281 -12.24 -15.65 -13.94
N THR A 282 -12.21 -16.91 -13.56
CA THR A 282 -11.08 -17.55 -12.86
C THR A 282 -9.74 -17.42 -13.58
N ALA A 283 -9.69 -17.30 -14.91
CA ALA A 283 -8.42 -17.13 -15.65
C ALA A 283 -7.85 -15.69 -15.58
N ASN A 284 -8.66 -14.71 -15.19
CA ASN A 284 -8.37 -13.29 -15.36
C ASN A 284 -7.79 -12.62 -14.10
N TYR A 285 -7.61 -13.37 -13.01
CA TYR A 285 -7.02 -12.88 -11.78
C TYR A 285 -6.19 -13.98 -11.10
N ASP A 286 -5.30 -13.57 -10.21
CA ASP A 286 -4.31 -14.41 -9.52
C ASP A 286 -4.56 -14.46 -8.02
N VAL A 287 -5.15 -13.39 -7.49
CA VAL A 287 -5.58 -13.21 -6.10
C VAL A 287 -6.87 -12.40 -6.08
N GLY A 288 -7.79 -12.70 -5.18
CA GLY A 288 -9.01 -11.94 -4.96
C GLY A 288 -9.22 -11.68 -3.47
N HIS A 289 -9.75 -10.52 -3.15
CA HIS A 289 -9.91 -10.09 -1.77
C HIS A 289 -11.13 -9.19 -1.64
N LEU A 290 -11.94 -9.39 -0.60
CA LEU A 290 -13.10 -8.55 -0.31
C LEU A 290 -12.75 -7.50 0.75
N VAL A 291 -13.13 -6.25 0.51
CA VAL A 291 -13.15 -5.21 1.55
C VAL A 291 -14.58 -4.82 1.91
N ASP A 292 -14.87 -4.67 3.20
CA ASP A 292 -16.19 -4.26 3.69
C ASP A 292 -16.10 -3.28 4.89
N THR A 293 -17.26 -2.94 5.48
CA THR A 293 -17.34 -2.18 6.74
C THR A 293 -17.71 -3.03 7.96
N GLY A 294 -17.65 -4.36 7.84
CA GLY A 294 -17.81 -5.29 8.94
C GLY A 294 -16.64 -5.20 9.91
N GLY A 295 -16.68 -5.91 11.04
CA GLY A 295 -15.56 -5.95 11.97
C GLY A 295 -14.87 -7.31 11.89
N GLY A 296 -13.64 -7.36 11.37
CA GLY A 296 -12.80 -8.55 11.38
C GLY A 296 -12.20 -8.91 10.03
N GLY A 297 -11.42 -9.98 10.01
CA GLY A 297 -10.70 -10.44 8.82
C GLY A 297 -10.65 -11.95 8.79
N VAL A 298 -10.73 -12.50 7.59
CA VAL A 298 -10.48 -13.92 7.40
C VAL A 298 -9.86 -14.16 6.04
N ALA A 299 -8.85 -15.01 6.01
CA ALA A 299 -8.20 -15.43 4.79
C ALA A 299 -7.91 -16.92 4.79
N ASN A 300 -7.96 -17.51 3.60
CA ASN A 300 -7.50 -18.87 3.39
C ASN A 300 -5.97 -18.88 3.24
N LEU A 301 -5.29 -19.68 4.06
CA LEU A 301 -3.84 -19.78 4.04
C LEU A 301 -3.36 -20.37 2.71
N ARG A 302 -2.36 -19.74 2.06
CA ARG A 302 -1.76 -20.21 0.80
C ARG A 302 -2.78 -20.36 -0.35
N ALA A 303 -3.59 -19.33 -0.53
CA ALA A 303 -4.66 -19.30 -1.53
C ALA A 303 -4.22 -18.81 -2.91
N ILE A 304 -3.15 -18.00 -3.02
CA ILE A 304 -2.75 -17.35 -4.28
C ILE A 304 -2.55 -18.38 -5.41
N CYS A 305 -2.98 -18.02 -6.63
CA CYS A 305 -2.94 -18.89 -7.82
C CYS A 305 -3.79 -20.17 -7.76
N ASP A 306 -4.40 -20.55 -6.63
CA ASP A 306 -5.28 -21.72 -6.54
C ASP A 306 -6.68 -21.38 -7.10
N PRO A 307 -7.10 -21.95 -8.24
CA PRO A 307 -8.38 -21.62 -8.87
C PRO A 307 -9.61 -21.91 -7.99
N GLN A 308 -9.49 -22.68 -6.90
CA GLN A 308 -10.60 -22.98 -5.98
C GLN A 308 -10.63 -22.07 -4.75
N ASN A 309 -9.52 -21.40 -4.43
CA ASN A 309 -9.35 -20.69 -3.16
C ASN A 309 -8.78 -19.27 -3.31
N LYS A 310 -8.24 -18.88 -4.47
CA LYS A 310 -7.48 -17.63 -4.64
C LYS A 310 -8.25 -16.34 -4.46
N ALA A 311 -9.58 -16.37 -4.34
CA ALA A 311 -10.41 -15.22 -3.96
C ALA A 311 -10.98 -15.35 -2.53
N ARG A 312 -10.48 -16.29 -1.72
CA ARG A 312 -10.87 -16.45 -0.33
C ARG A 312 -10.00 -15.60 0.60
N GLY A 313 -10.17 -14.29 0.50
CA GLY A 313 -9.70 -13.31 1.48
C GLY A 313 -10.75 -12.24 1.73
N TYR A 314 -10.82 -11.76 2.96
CA TYR A 314 -11.78 -10.76 3.42
C TYR A 314 -11.16 -9.89 4.52
N THR A 315 -11.35 -8.58 4.43
CA THR A 315 -11.02 -7.63 5.49
C THR A 315 -12.16 -6.63 5.68
N GLY A 316 -12.55 -6.43 6.93
CA GLY A 316 -13.58 -5.49 7.33
C GLY A 316 -13.16 -4.61 8.48
N LEU A 317 -13.47 -3.31 8.37
CA LEU A 317 -13.39 -2.40 9.51
C LEU A 317 -14.54 -1.39 9.45
N ASN A 318 -15.14 -1.03 10.60
CA ASN A 318 -16.24 -0.04 10.64
C ASN A 318 -15.88 1.27 9.94
N SER A 319 -14.62 1.71 10.10
CA SER A 319 -14.04 2.86 9.42
C SER A 319 -12.87 2.39 8.54
N PRO A 320 -13.12 1.83 7.34
CA PRO A 320 -12.09 1.15 6.55
C PRO A 320 -11.22 2.15 5.78
N ILE A 321 -10.39 2.89 6.52
CA ILE A 321 -9.52 3.96 6.02
C ILE A 321 -8.26 4.10 6.90
N GLY A 322 -7.17 4.55 6.29
CA GLY A 322 -5.95 4.87 7.00
C GLY A 322 -5.09 3.65 7.30
N ASP A 323 -3.93 3.88 7.91
CA ASP A 323 -2.97 2.81 8.15
C ASP A 323 -3.44 1.68 9.07
N PRO A 324 -4.34 1.87 10.07
CA PRO A 324 -4.89 0.75 10.82
C PRO A 324 -5.71 -0.19 9.94
N PHE A 325 -6.43 0.32 8.94
CA PHE A 325 -7.11 -0.54 7.97
C PHE A 325 -6.12 -1.18 7.00
N ASP A 326 -5.29 -0.36 6.35
CA ASP A 326 -4.45 -0.81 5.24
C ASP A 326 -3.33 -1.78 5.67
N ILE A 327 -2.61 -1.44 6.75
CA ILE A 327 -1.42 -2.17 7.20
C ILE A 327 -1.78 -3.21 8.26
N ASP A 328 -2.55 -2.80 9.27
CA ASP A 328 -2.78 -3.70 10.40
C ASP A 328 -3.75 -4.83 10.01
N TYR A 329 -4.63 -4.62 9.03
CA TYR A 329 -5.64 -5.61 8.62
C TYR A 329 -5.52 -6.09 7.17
N VAL A 330 -5.61 -5.22 6.15
CA VAL A 330 -5.62 -5.71 4.76
C VAL A 330 -4.28 -6.39 4.40
N ALA A 331 -3.15 -5.80 4.78
CA ALA A 331 -1.85 -6.45 4.62
C ALA A 331 -1.70 -7.74 5.44
N HIS A 332 -2.30 -7.82 6.63
CA HIS A 332 -2.32 -9.03 7.46
C HIS A 332 -3.06 -10.18 6.75
N GLU A 333 -4.28 -9.93 6.31
CA GLU A 333 -5.12 -10.94 5.66
C GLU A 333 -4.56 -11.35 4.28
N MET A 334 -3.97 -10.42 3.54
CA MET A 334 -3.19 -10.77 2.35
C MET A 334 -1.96 -11.61 2.71
N GLY A 335 -1.32 -11.36 3.86
CA GLY A 335 -0.20 -12.15 4.37
C GLY A 335 -0.54 -13.63 4.53
N HIS A 336 -1.74 -13.94 5.06
CA HIS A 336 -2.26 -15.31 5.08
C HIS A 336 -2.46 -15.90 3.69
N GLN A 337 -3.04 -15.16 2.74
CA GLN A 337 -3.19 -15.66 1.38
C GLN A 337 -1.82 -16.02 0.77
N PHE A 338 -0.79 -15.23 1.06
CA PHE A 338 0.62 -15.49 0.71
C PHE A 338 1.33 -16.53 1.61
N GLY A 339 0.64 -17.09 2.60
CA GLY A 339 1.08 -18.26 3.35
C GLY A 339 1.78 -18.00 4.67
N GLY A 340 1.68 -16.79 5.23
CA GLY A 340 2.20 -16.49 6.56
C GLY A 340 1.26 -16.96 7.66
N ASN A 341 1.78 -17.64 8.68
CA ASN A 341 1.06 -17.89 9.93
C ASN A 341 1.26 -16.72 10.92
N HIS A 342 0.46 -16.71 11.98
CA HIS A 342 0.60 -15.72 13.04
C HIS A 342 1.94 -15.80 13.78
N THR A 343 2.50 -14.65 14.14
CA THR A 343 3.82 -14.57 14.78
C THR A 343 3.76 -14.35 16.30
N PHE A 344 2.59 -14.04 16.85
CA PHE A 344 2.41 -13.73 18.26
C PHE A 344 2.46 -14.96 19.18
N ASN A 345 2.76 -14.74 20.46
CA ASN A 345 2.84 -15.77 21.50
C ASN A 345 1.96 -15.44 22.73
N GLY A 346 0.94 -14.60 22.54
CA GLY A 346 -0.10 -14.32 23.52
C GLY A 346 -1.16 -15.43 23.58
N THR A 347 -2.00 -15.38 24.61
CA THR A 347 -3.09 -16.34 24.86
C THR A 347 -4.38 -15.69 25.35
N GLN A 348 -4.43 -14.36 25.46
CA GLN A 348 -5.60 -13.58 25.88
C GLN A 348 -6.25 -12.83 24.70
N GLY A 349 -7.52 -12.44 24.83
CA GLY A 349 -8.25 -11.71 23.77
C GLY A 349 -8.29 -12.51 22.46
N SER A 350 -8.06 -11.84 21.32
CA SER A 350 -8.00 -12.50 20.01
C SER A 350 -6.80 -13.43 19.86
N CYS A 351 -5.74 -13.33 20.68
CA CYS A 351 -4.65 -14.33 20.70
C CYS A 351 -5.10 -15.69 21.27
N SER A 352 -6.30 -15.79 21.83
CA SER A 352 -6.88 -17.05 22.32
C SER A 352 -7.61 -17.82 21.19
N GLY A 353 -8.52 -18.73 21.52
CA GLY A 353 -9.44 -19.32 20.54
C GLY A 353 -8.86 -20.25 19.46
N GLY A 354 -7.54 -20.49 19.46
CA GLY A 354 -6.87 -21.31 18.45
C GLY A 354 -6.08 -20.49 17.42
N ASN A 355 -6.08 -19.17 17.52
CA ASN A 355 -5.32 -18.30 16.61
C ASN A 355 -3.80 -18.40 16.80
N ARG A 356 -3.33 -18.74 18.01
CA ARG A 356 -1.90 -18.90 18.28
C ARG A 356 -1.33 -20.09 17.50
N ASN A 357 -0.39 -19.84 16.59
CA ASN A 357 0.36 -20.89 15.90
C ASN A 357 1.68 -21.23 16.62
N GLY A 358 1.75 -22.41 17.26
CA GLY A 358 2.90 -22.81 18.08
C GLY A 358 4.28 -22.75 17.38
N PRO A 359 4.42 -23.27 16.16
CA PRO A 359 5.69 -23.25 15.41
C PRO A 359 6.20 -21.85 15.05
N THR A 360 5.33 -20.85 14.97
CA THR A 360 5.68 -19.48 14.56
C THR A 360 5.45 -18.44 15.65
N ALA A 361 5.17 -18.86 16.89
CA ALA A 361 4.95 -17.98 18.03
C ALA A 361 6.26 -17.33 18.53
N PHE A 362 6.86 -16.48 17.69
CA PHE A 362 8.15 -15.83 17.89
C PHE A 362 8.07 -14.60 18.78
N GLU A 363 7.00 -13.81 18.64
CA GLU A 363 6.86 -12.51 19.29
C GLU A 363 6.12 -12.62 20.63
N PRO A 364 6.62 -12.02 21.71
CA PRO A 364 5.97 -12.10 23.02
C PRO A 364 4.61 -11.37 23.03
N GLY A 365 3.66 -11.90 23.81
CA GLY A 365 2.34 -11.28 23.97
C GLY A 365 1.61 -11.13 22.63
N SER A 366 0.99 -9.98 22.40
CA SER A 366 0.31 -9.65 21.13
C SER A 366 1.24 -9.60 19.91
N GLY A 367 2.56 -9.49 20.13
CA GLY A 367 3.51 -9.10 19.10
C GLY A 367 3.26 -7.69 18.57
N VAL A 368 4.06 -7.31 17.57
CA VAL A 368 4.05 -5.99 16.93
C VAL A 368 4.15 -6.03 15.41
N THR A 369 4.62 -7.11 14.78
CA THR A 369 4.74 -7.16 13.31
C THR A 369 3.39 -7.37 12.61
N ILE A 370 3.37 -7.22 11.28
CA ILE A 370 2.14 -7.32 10.47
C ILE A 370 1.38 -8.62 10.71
N MET A 371 2.06 -9.76 10.84
CA MET A 371 1.40 -11.07 11.10
C MET A 371 1.16 -11.35 12.60
N ALA A 372 1.39 -10.38 13.47
CA ALA A 372 1.02 -10.44 14.87
C ALA A 372 -0.38 -9.83 15.10
N TYR A 373 -0.84 -9.81 16.34
CA TYR A 373 -2.15 -9.31 16.76
C TYR A 373 -2.00 -8.08 17.66
N ALA A 374 -1.14 -7.14 17.24
CA ALA A 374 -0.85 -5.95 18.02
C ALA A 374 -2.14 -5.21 18.42
N GLY A 375 -2.34 -5.00 19.72
CA GLY A 375 -3.49 -4.25 20.24
C GLY A 375 -4.77 -5.06 20.50
N ILE A 376 -4.89 -6.31 20.06
CA ILE A 376 -6.16 -7.09 20.14
C ILE A 376 -6.10 -8.32 21.07
N CYS A 377 -5.03 -8.50 21.84
CA CYS A 377 -4.82 -9.63 22.76
C CYS A 377 -5.06 -9.31 24.25
N GLY A 378 -5.83 -8.26 24.55
CA GLY A 378 -6.22 -7.92 25.91
C GLY A 378 -5.01 -7.63 26.81
N GLY A 379 -4.89 -8.37 27.93
CA GLY A 379 -3.78 -8.20 28.89
C GLY A 379 -2.40 -8.53 28.34
N ASP A 380 -2.31 -9.23 27.20
CA ASP A 380 -1.05 -9.57 26.54
C ASP A 380 -0.58 -8.49 25.55
N ASN A 381 -1.32 -7.39 25.39
CA ASN A 381 -0.98 -6.31 24.48
C ASN A 381 0.33 -5.60 24.88
N ILE A 382 1.31 -5.61 23.97
CA ILE A 382 2.60 -4.90 24.14
C ILE A 382 2.73 -3.67 23.23
N ALA A 383 1.87 -3.55 22.23
CA ALA A 383 1.69 -2.39 21.37
C ALA A 383 0.21 -2.23 21.02
N SER A 384 -0.17 -1.04 20.55
CA SER A 384 -1.55 -0.74 20.15
C SER A 384 -1.87 -1.09 18.70
N ASN A 385 -0.86 -1.04 17.83
CA ASN A 385 -0.97 -1.22 16.38
C ASN A 385 0.26 -1.97 15.88
N SER A 386 0.15 -2.56 14.70
CA SER A 386 1.28 -3.23 14.05
C SER A 386 2.31 -2.21 13.55
N ILE A 387 3.60 -2.57 13.58
CA ILE A 387 4.61 -1.89 12.80
C ILE A 387 4.49 -2.31 11.33
N ASP A 388 4.96 -1.48 10.42
CA ASP A 388 4.93 -1.67 8.96
C ASP A 388 5.98 -2.68 8.46
N HIS A 389 6.22 -3.76 9.21
CA HIS A 389 7.22 -4.80 8.93
C HIS A 389 6.67 -6.20 9.15
N PHE A 390 7.04 -7.14 8.29
CA PHE A 390 6.88 -8.57 8.55
C PHE A 390 8.00 -9.08 9.47
N HIS A 391 7.69 -10.05 10.34
CA HIS A 391 8.71 -10.75 11.11
C HIS A 391 9.57 -11.62 10.17
N ASN A 392 10.86 -11.84 10.50
CA ASN A 392 11.73 -12.73 9.71
C ASN A 392 11.13 -14.13 9.52
N GLY A 393 10.44 -14.65 10.53
CA GLY A 393 9.71 -15.92 10.43
C GLY A 393 8.59 -15.91 9.38
N SER A 394 7.89 -14.79 9.21
CA SER A 394 6.92 -14.63 8.11
C SER A 394 7.63 -14.60 6.76
N LEU A 395 8.81 -13.96 6.68
CA LEU A 395 9.65 -14.00 5.47
C LEU A 395 10.07 -15.43 5.12
N ASP A 396 10.47 -16.22 6.12
CA ASP A 396 10.87 -17.63 5.98
C ASP A 396 9.70 -18.53 5.51
N GLU A 397 8.46 -18.24 5.93
CA GLU A 397 7.28 -19.01 5.51
C GLU A 397 6.71 -18.61 4.15
N MET A 398 6.59 -17.31 3.90
CA MET A 398 5.92 -16.78 2.71
C MET A 398 6.83 -16.83 1.48
N THR A 399 8.14 -16.61 1.65
CA THR A 399 9.09 -16.58 0.53
C THR A 399 9.11 -17.89 -0.27
N PRO A 400 9.22 -19.09 0.34
CA PRO A 400 9.17 -20.34 -0.42
C PRO A 400 7.86 -20.50 -1.19
N TYR A 401 6.72 -20.14 -0.59
CA TYR A 401 5.43 -20.21 -1.27
C TYR A 401 5.37 -19.29 -2.50
N ILE A 402 5.90 -18.06 -2.38
CA ILE A 402 6.00 -17.06 -3.45
C ILE A 402 6.96 -17.49 -4.56
N VAL A 403 8.16 -17.97 -4.20
CA VAL A 403 9.26 -18.18 -5.15
C VAL A 403 9.14 -19.54 -5.86
N SER A 404 8.79 -20.60 -5.13
CA SER A 404 8.79 -21.97 -5.66
C SER A 404 7.51 -22.77 -5.37
N GLY A 405 6.60 -22.23 -4.55
CA GLY A 405 5.32 -22.85 -4.21
C GLY A 405 4.16 -22.42 -5.11
N GLY A 406 2.94 -22.51 -4.56
CA GLY A 406 1.70 -22.25 -5.30
C GLY A 406 1.62 -20.84 -5.90
N ALA A 407 2.06 -19.83 -5.14
CA ALA A 407 2.10 -18.44 -5.60
C ALA A 407 3.09 -18.20 -6.76
N SER A 408 4.03 -19.11 -7.04
CA SER A 408 4.95 -18.96 -8.19
C SER A 408 4.26 -19.23 -9.54
N GLY A 409 3.12 -19.92 -9.53
CA GLY A 409 2.50 -20.46 -10.74
C GLY A 409 1.82 -19.46 -11.67
N CYS A 410 1.47 -18.27 -11.17
CA CYS A 410 0.68 -17.29 -11.92
C CYS A 410 1.28 -15.87 -11.99
N ALA A 411 2.32 -15.58 -11.21
CA ALA A 411 2.95 -14.27 -11.21
C ALA A 411 3.65 -13.95 -12.53
N GLN A 412 3.48 -12.73 -13.02
CA GLN A 412 4.37 -12.15 -14.03
C GLN A 412 5.68 -11.74 -13.34
N ARG A 413 6.83 -12.06 -13.95
CA ARG A 413 8.16 -11.82 -13.37
C ARG A 413 8.97 -10.84 -14.21
N ASP A 414 9.51 -9.82 -13.57
CA ASP A 414 10.42 -8.85 -14.16
C ASP A 414 11.75 -8.83 -13.41
N THR A 415 12.86 -8.85 -14.13
CA THR A 415 14.19 -8.70 -13.52
C THR A 415 14.40 -7.26 -13.07
N THR A 416 14.80 -7.07 -11.81
CA THR A 416 15.00 -5.73 -11.23
C THR A 416 16.46 -5.26 -11.31
N GLY A 417 17.39 -6.19 -11.49
CA GLY A 417 18.83 -5.94 -11.34
C GLY A 417 19.29 -5.71 -9.89
N ASN A 418 18.40 -5.89 -8.91
CA ASN A 418 18.71 -5.80 -7.49
C ASN A 418 19.21 -7.15 -6.96
N THR A 419 20.46 -7.48 -7.30
CA THR A 419 21.12 -8.69 -6.83
C THR A 419 21.48 -8.56 -5.35
N PRO A 420 21.16 -9.55 -4.49
CA PRO A 420 21.61 -9.58 -3.10
C PRO A 420 23.12 -9.39 -3.01
N PRO A 421 23.62 -8.70 -1.97
CA PRO A 421 25.05 -8.58 -1.77
C PRO A 421 25.67 -9.97 -1.57
N LEU A 422 26.80 -10.22 -2.24
CA LEU A 422 27.58 -11.43 -2.00
C LEU A 422 28.21 -11.34 -0.61
N VAL A 423 27.73 -12.15 0.32
CA VAL A 423 28.32 -12.28 1.66
C VAL A 423 29.36 -13.41 1.63
N GLU A 424 30.63 -13.06 1.41
CA GLU A 424 31.74 -13.98 1.64
C GLU A 424 32.16 -13.89 3.11
N ALA A 425 31.65 -14.82 3.92
CA ALA A 425 32.23 -15.04 5.23
C ALA A 425 33.60 -15.70 5.02
N GLY A 426 34.69 -15.04 5.44
CA GLY A 426 36.06 -15.53 5.22
C GLY A 426 36.32 -16.92 5.83
N PRO A 427 37.54 -17.46 5.71
CA PRO A 427 37.88 -18.75 6.33
C PRO A 427 37.49 -18.74 7.82
N ASN A 428 36.60 -19.65 8.21
CA ASN A 428 36.01 -19.79 9.56
C ASN A 428 34.91 -18.80 9.97
N GLY A 429 34.24 -18.12 9.03
CA GLY A 429 33.04 -17.34 9.33
C GLY A 429 33.30 -16.05 10.13
N GLN A 430 34.52 -15.54 10.13
CA GLN A 430 34.86 -14.25 10.73
C GLN A 430 34.78 -13.15 9.68
N ILE A 431 34.06 -12.07 10.02
CA ILE A 431 33.91 -10.83 9.25
C ILE A 431 34.92 -9.80 9.78
#